data_AF-A0A087FXI1-F1
#
_entry.id   AF-A0A087FXI1-F1
#
_cell.length_a   1.000
_cell.length_b   1.000
_cell.length_c   1.000
_cell.angle_alpha   90.00
_cell.angle_beta   90.00
_cell.angle_gamma   90.00
#
_symmetry.space_group_name_H-M   'P 1'
#
loop_
_entity.id
_entity.type
_entity.pdbx_description
1 polymer ?
#
loop_
_entity_poly.entity_id
_entity_poly.type
_entity_poly.pdbx_seq_one_letter_code
_entity_poly.pdbx_strand_id
1 'polypeptide(L)' 'LLLHQMDLSSWGANEYGQLGDGTEVGRKHPKKVKQLQSEFVKFVSCGAFCTAAIAEPRENDGTLSTSRLWVWGQNQV' A
#
# COMPACT_ATOMS: atom_id res chain seq x y z
N LEU A 1 9.99 1.49 1.10
CA LEU A 1 8.95 1.30 0.08
C LEU A 1 9.54 1.55 -1.30
N LEU A 2 9.08 0.82 -2.31
CA LEU A 2 9.51 0.99 -3.71
C LEU A 2 8.26 1.05 -4.59
N LEU A 3 8.22 2.06 -5.46
CA LEU A 3 7.26 2.15 -6.55
C LEU A 3 7.98 1.80 -7.85
N HIS A 4 7.49 0.80 -8.57
CA HIS A 4 7.99 0.44 -9.90
C HIS A 4 6.79 0.17 -10.81
N GLN A 5 6.67 0.92 -11.91
CA GLN A 5 5.47 0.87 -12.76
C GLN A 5 4.15 1.05 -11.97
N MET A 6 4.17 1.91 -10.94
CA MET A 6 3.04 2.17 -10.03
C MET A 6 2.57 0.96 -9.20
N ASP A 7 3.36 -0.12 -9.17
CA ASP A 7 3.21 -1.21 -8.20
C ASP A 7 3.93 -0.87 -6.90
N LEU A 8 3.26 -1.09 -5.76
CA LEU A 8 3.85 -0.89 -4.44
C LEU A 8 4.51 -2.18 -3.91
N SER A 9 5.78 -2.05 -3.51
CA SER A 9 6.49 -3.05 -2.73
C SER A 9 6.93 -2.52 -1.38
N SER A 10 6.79 -3.33 -0.35
CA SER A 10 7.10 -3.01 1.05
C SER A 10 8.06 -4.03 1.66
N TRP A 11 8.89 -3.57 2.60
CA TRP A 11 9.82 -4.37 3.39
C TRP A 11 10.17 -3.61 4.67
N GLY A 12 10.75 -4.32 5.64
CA GLY A 12 11.11 -3.79 6.95
C GLY A 12 10.32 -4.43 8.08
N ALA A 13 10.17 -3.67 9.17
CA ALA A 13 9.38 -4.01 10.35
C ALA A 13 7.88 -4.08 10.00
N ASN A 14 7.15 -5.00 10.65
CA ASN A 14 5.77 -5.31 10.30
C ASN A 14 4.90 -5.74 11.50
N GLU A 15 5.30 -5.38 12.71
CA GLU A 15 4.67 -5.81 13.96
C GLU A 15 3.19 -5.40 14.06
N TYR A 16 2.73 -4.46 13.22
CA TYR A 16 1.36 -3.96 13.17
C TYR A 16 0.74 -4.10 11.76
N GLY A 17 1.32 -4.93 10.89
CA GLY A 17 0.83 -5.10 9.52
C GLY A 17 1.09 -3.89 8.61
N GLN A 18 1.99 -2.98 8.99
CA GLN A 18 2.30 -1.76 8.22
C GLN A 18 2.91 -2.02 6.83
N LEU A 19 3.31 -3.26 6.52
CA LEU A 19 3.72 -3.66 5.18
C LEU A 19 2.56 -3.93 4.23
N GLY A 20 1.33 -4.16 4.71
CA GLY A 20 0.16 -4.38 3.85
C GLY A 20 0.19 -5.72 3.06
N ASP A 21 0.98 -6.70 3.51
CA ASP A 21 1.09 -8.01 2.86
C ASP A 21 0.15 -9.07 3.44
N GLY A 22 -0.79 -8.65 4.32
CA GLY A 22 -1.74 -9.50 5.03
C GLY A 22 -1.12 -10.28 6.20
N THR A 23 0.13 -9.97 6.58
CA THR A 23 0.82 -10.61 7.71
C THR A 23 1.36 -9.55 8.68
N GLU A 24 1.72 -9.96 9.89
CA GLU A 24 2.46 -9.15 10.87
C GLU A 24 3.94 -9.57 10.97
N VAL A 25 4.45 -10.23 9.92
CA VAL A 25 5.81 -10.76 9.88
C VAL A 25 6.71 -9.81 9.09
N GLY A 26 7.80 -9.37 9.71
CA GLY A 26 8.80 -8.50 9.08
C GLY A 26 9.43 -9.13 7.84
N ARG A 27 9.84 -8.29 6.87
CA ARG A 27 10.42 -8.72 5.60
C ARG A 27 11.78 -8.08 5.38
N LYS A 28 12.81 -8.89 5.09
CA LYS A 28 14.16 -8.40 4.75
C LYS A 28 14.30 -7.92 3.30
N HIS A 29 13.38 -8.33 2.43
CA HIS A 29 13.40 -8.02 1.01
C HIS A 29 12.05 -7.44 0.56
N PRO A 30 12.03 -6.59 -0.48
CA PRO A 30 10.80 -6.06 -1.04
C PRO A 30 9.80 -7.16 -1.40
N LYS A 31 8.56 -7.01 -0.92
CA LYS A 31 7.44 -7.88 -1.29
C LYS A 31 6.30 -7.00 -1.82
N LYS A 32 5.66 -7.46 -2.89
CA LYS A 32 4.54 -6.74 -3.52
C LYS A 32 3.34 -6.69 -2.56
N VAL A 33 2.76 -5.51 -2.40
CA VAL A 33 1.55 -5.26 -1.61
C VAL A 33 0.34 -5.69 -2.44
N LYS A 34 -0.19 -6.89 -2.18
CA LYS A 34 -1.22 -7.50 -3.02
C LYS A 34 -2.55 -6.73 -2.99
N GLN A 35 -2.85 -6.05 -1.89
CA GLN A 35 -4.09 -5.30 -1.68
C GLN A 35 -4.26 -4.13 -2.66
N LEU A 36 -3.16 -3.58 -3.19
CA LEU A 36 -3.17 -2.46 -4.14
C LEU A 36 -2.91 -2.91 -5.59
N GLN A 37 -3.08 -4.20 -5.91
CA GLN A 37 -2.83 -4.69 -7.28
C GLN A 37 -3.83 -4.16 -8.31
N SER A 38 -5.06 -3.86 -7.90
CA SER A 38 -6.07 -3.20 -8.73
C SER A 38 -5.84 -1.69 -8.86
N GLU A 39 -4.77 -1.15 -8.25
CA GLU A 39 -4.51 0.28 -8.16
C GLU A 39 -3.19 0.67 -8.85
N PHE A 40 -3.17 1.88 -9.39
CA PHE A 40 -1.97 2.61 -9.76
C PHE A 40 -1.56 3.50 -8.59
N VAL A 41 -0.58 3.06 -7.79
CA VAL A 41 -0.10 3.83 -6.63
C VAL A 41 0.74 5.02 -7.10
N LYS A 42 0.33 6.24 -6.71
CA LYS A 42 0.99 7.49 -7.08
C LYS A 42 1.89 8.02 -5.98
N PHE A 43 1.36 8.03 -4.75
CA PHE A 43 2.05 8.60 -3.59
C PHE A 43 1.95 7.64 -2.41
N VAL A 44 2.99 7.62 -1.59
CA VAL A 44 3.02 6.83 -0.38
C VAL A 44 3.78 7.56 0.72
N SER A 45 3.30 7.46 1.95
CA SER A 45 3.93 8.00 3.15
C SER A 45 3.90 6.96 4.27
N CYS A 46 4.95 6.94 5.09
CA CYS A 46 5.09 6.02 6.22
C CYS A 46 5.15 6.81 7.52
N GLY A 47 4.30 6.44 8.48
CA GLY A 47 4.48 6.78 9.88
C GLY A 47 5.33 5.74 10.61
N ALA A 48 5.40 5.83 11.95
CA ALA A 48 6.15 4.87 12.77
C ALA A 48 5.64 3.43 12.61
N PHE A 49 4.32 3.26 12.56
CA PHE A 49 3.66 1.94 12.51
C PHE A 49 2.47 1.91 11.54
N CYS A 50 2.34 2.92 10.67
CA CYS A 50 1.27 3.02 9.68
C CYS A 50 1.81 3.43 8.32
N THR A 51 1.08 3.10 7.27
CA THR A 51 1.38 3.50 5.90
C THR A 51 0.11 4.06 5.27
N ALA A 52 0.26 5.14 4.52
CA ALA A 52 -0.81 5.76 3.74
C ALA A 52 -0.40 5.86 2.27
N ALA A 53 -1.34 5.62 1.35
CA ALA A 53 -1.10 5.72 -0.09
C ALA A 53 -2.26 6.41 -0.81
N ILE A 54 -1.93 7.19 -1.84
CA ILE A 54 -2.88 7.69 -2.82
C ILE A 54 -2.72 6.88 -4.09
N ALA A 55 -3.81 6.31 -4.58
CA ALA A 55 -3.82 5.47 -5.76
C ALA A 55 -5.07 5.68 -6.61
N GLU A 56 -4.96 5.38 -7.90
CA GLU A 56 -6.09 5.42 -8.83
C GLU A 56 -6.50 4.00 -9.22
N PRO A 57 -7.80 3.74 -9.44
CA PRO A 57 -8.24 2.47 -10.02
C PRO A 57 -7.52 2.19 -11.35
N ARG A 58 -7.09 0.93 -11.56
CA ARG A 58 -6.60 0.50 -12.88
C ARG A 58 -7.73 0.33 -13.88
N GLU A 59 -8.89 -0.06 -13.40
CA GLU A 59 -10.11 -0.20 -14.19
C GLU A 59 -10.86 1.12 -14.19
N ASN A 60 -11.20 1.60 -15.39
CA ASN A 60 -12.00 2.80 -15.57
C ASN A 60 -13.45 2.34 -15.78
N ASP A 61 -14.24 2.27 -14.72
CA ASP A 61 -15.63 1.79 -14.75
C ASP A 61 -16.63 2.80 -15.36
N GLY A 62 -16.13 3.87 -15.96
CA GLY A 62 -16.93 4.96 -16.54
C GLY A 62 -17.34 6.03 -15.55
N THR A 63 -17.06 5.87 -14.25
CA THR A 63 -17.10 6.98 -13.29
C THR A 63 -15.80 7.79 -13.35
N LEU A 64 -15.87 9.09 -13.05
CA LEU A 64 -14.69 9.95 -12.95
C LEU A 64 -13.65 9.25 -12.06
N SER A 65 -12.49 8.88 -12.62
CA SER A 65 -11.38 8.31 -11.86
C SER A 65 -10.98 9.30 -10.76
N THR A 66 -11.48 9.06 -9.55
CA THR A 66 -11.08 9.80 -8.37
C THR A 66 -9.98 9.04 -7.67
N SER A 67 -8.92 9.75 -7.26
CA SER A 67 -7.86 9.14 -6.47
C SER A 67 -8.43 8.67 -5.13
N ARG A 68 -8.06 7.46 -4.72
CA ARG A 68 -8.43 6.84 -3.44
C ARG A 68 -7.29 6.99 -2.42
N LEU A 69 -7.66 7.25 -1.17
CA LEU A 69 -6.75 7.17 -0.03
C LEU A 69 -6.86 5.78 0.62
N TRP A 70 -5.70 5.15 0.82
CA TRP A 70 -5.52 3.88 1.50
C TRP A 70 -4.69 4.09 2.75
N VAL A 71 -5.08 3.50 3.88
CA VAL A 71 -4.33 3.57 5.15
C VAL A 71 -4.32 2.19 5.79
N TRP A 72 -3.14 1.71 6.21
CA TRP A 72 -2.98 0.42 6.90
C TRP A 72 -1.87 0.49 7.96
N GLY A 73 -1.85 -0.48 8.88
CA GLY A 73 -0.91 -0.55 10.01
C GLY A 73 -1.60 -0.43 11.37
N GLN A 74 -0.90 0.13 12.36
CA GLN A 74 -1.42 0.27 13.73
C GLN A 74 -2.72 1.10 13.78
N ASN A 75 -3.69 0.63 14.57
CA ASN A 75 -5.03 1.22 14.77
C ASN A 75 -5.97 1.18 13.55
N GLN A 76 -6.00 0.08 12.80
CA GLN A 76 -7.16 -0.23 11.95
C GLN A 76 -8.37 -0.49 12.86
N VAL A 77 -9.35 0.42 12.86
CA VAL A 77 -10.70 0.22 13.43
C VAL A 77 -11.63 -0.23 12.33
#